data_AF-A0A7S3DSY2-F1
#
_entry.id   AF-A0A7S3DSY2-F1
#
_cell.length_a   1.000
_cell.length_b   1.000
_cell.length_c   1.000
_cell.angle_alpha   90.00
_cell.angle_beta   90.00
_cell.angle_gamma   90.00
#
_symmetry.space_group_name_H-M   'P 1'
#
loop_
_entity.id
_entity.type
_entity.pdbx_description
1 polymer ?
#
loop_
_entity_poly.entity_id
_entity_poly.type
_entity_poly.pdbx_seq_one_letter_code
_entity_poly.pdbx_strand_id
1 'polypeptide(L)'
;YLIDFKFGHAKALLAQGHVGLAFLYFVLQQLAFAMVASACVWMVPVSAGSGIPEVKCFLNGIDLPHVGELKTLVAKVVGVIGSVSAGLPVGKEGPMVHSGAVVATTLASGQTRNDKEVRDLVACGAAAGVCTAFSAPIGGILFALEEGASYW
;
A
#
# COMPACT_ATOMS: atom_id res chain seq x y z
N TYR A 1 9.36 10.82 15.45
CA TYR A 1 10.39 11.21 14.46
C TYR A 1 9.82 11.93 13.23
N LEU A 2 9.09 11.28 12.32
CA LEU A 2 8.56 11.95 11.10
C LEU A 2 7.52 13.05 11.41
N ILE A 3 6.65 12.80 12.40
CA ILE A 3 5.67 13.78 12.90
C ILE A 3 6.39 14.97 13.55
N ASP A 4 7.40 14.72 14.39
CA ASP A 4 8.16 15.78 15.06
C ASP A 4 8.95 16.63 14.05
N PHE A 5 9.52 16.00 13.02
CA PHE A 5 10.16 16.72 11.93
C PHE A 5 9.16 17.59 11.14
N LYS A 6 8.02 17.01 10.77
CA LYS A 6 6.99 17.68 9.97
C LYS A 6 6.37 18.87 10.70
N PHE A 7 6.03 18.70 11.97
CA PHE A 7 5.31 19.71 12.74
C PHE A 7 6.23 20.60 13.59
N GLY A 8 7.45 20.16 13.91
CA GLY A 8 8.36 20.91 14.79
C GLY A 8 8.74 22.27 14.23
N HIS A 9 9.13 22.33 12.95
CA HIS A 9 9.51 23.59 12.31
C HIS A 9 8.32 24.53 12.11
N ALA A 10 7.16 23.99 11.72
CA ALA A 10 5.93 24.77 11.59
C ALA A 10 5.49 25.37 12.94
N LYS A 11 5.58 24.59 14.03
CA LYS A 11 5.28 25.05 15.40
C LYS A 11 6.26 26.10 15.89
N ALA A 12 7.55 25.98 15.56
CA ALA A 12 8.55 26.99 15.89
C ALA A 12 8.27 28.33 15.21
N LEU A 13 7.92 28.32 13.93
CA LEU A 13 7.53 29.53 13.19
C LEU A 13 6.24 30.15 13.73
N LEU A 14 5.26 29.33 14.12
CA LEU A 14 4.04 29.79 14.80
C LEU A 14 4.34 30.45 16.15
N ALA A 15 5.23 29.85 16.95
CA ALA A 15 5.63 30.40 18.26
C ALA A 15 6.33 31.76 18.14
N GLN A 16 6.98 32.04 17.01
CA GLN A 16 7.61 33.32 16.70
C GLN A 16 6.64 34.34 16.07
N GLY A 17 5.35 34.01 15.92
CA GLY A 17 4.33 34.90 15.34
C GLY A 17 4.27 34.91 13.80
N HIS A 18 5.09 34.11 13.11
CA HIS A 18 5.16 34.07 11.64
C HIS A 18 4.12 33.12 11.02
N VAL A 19 2.83 33.43 11.19
CA VAL A 19 1.72 32.56 10.77
C VAL A 19 1.74 32.24 9.26
N GLY A 20 2.00 33.25 8.41
CA GLY A 20 2.04 33.06 6.96
C GLY A 20 3.17 32.12 6.51
N LEU A 21 4.36 32.27 7.08
CA LEU A 21 5.50 31.38 6.78
C LEU A 21 5.27 29.97 7.30
N ALA A 22 4.67 29.82 8.49
CA ALA A 22 4.32 28.50 9.02
C ALA A 22 3.30 27.78 8.12
N PHE A 23 2.29 28.50 7.62
CA PHE A 23 1.31 27.95 6.68
C PHE A 23 1.97 27.56 5.36
N LEU A 24 2.80 28.43 4.79
CA LEU A 24 3.51 28.13 3.54
C LEU A 24 4.42 26.92 3.69
N TYR A 25 5.20 26.85 4.76
CA TYR A 25 6.05 25.70 5.07
C TYR A 25 5.23 24.41 5.17
N PHE A 26 4.10 24.44 5.87
CA PHE A 26 3.21 23.30 5.98
C PHE A 26 2.70 22.84 4.60
N VAL A 27 2.18 23.76 3.77
CA VAL A 27 1.69 23.44 2.42
C VAL A 27 2.79 22.86 1.54
N LEU A 28 3.98 23.47 1.53
CA LEU A 28 5.12 22.98 0.73
C LEU A 28 5.55 21.57 1.15
N GLN A 29 5.55 21.27 2.45
CA GLN A 29 5.87 19.94 2.96
C GLN A 29 4.82 18.91 2.51
N GLN A 30 3.52 19.24 2.56
CA GLN A 30 2.45 18.36 2.08
C GLN A 30 2.57 18.08 0.58
N LEU A 31 2.86 19.13 -0.21
CA LEU A 31 3.09 19.01 -1.65
C LEU A 31 4.30 18.13 -1.96
N ALA A 32 5.39 18.26 -1.20
CA ALA A 32 6.58 17.42 -1.39
C ALA A 32 6.26 15.93 -1.21
N PHE A 33 5.55 15.56 -0.14
CA PHE A 33 5.13 14.16 0.07
C PHE A 33 4.15 13.67 -0.99
N ALA A 34 3.22 14.52 -1.44
CA ALA A 34 2.28 14.17 -2.50
C ALA A 34 2.99 13.96 -3.85
N MET A 35 4.02 14.76 -4.15
CA MET A 35 4.86 14.60 -5.34
C MET A 35 5.62 13.27 -5.34
N VAL A 36 6.16 12.84 -4.18
CA VAL A 36 6.79 11.52 -4.06
C VAL A 36 5.80 10.41 -4.38
N ALA A 37 4.59 10.46 -3.80
CA ALA A 37 3.56 9.48 -4.08
C ALA A 37 3.13 9.46 -5.56
N SER A 38 2.97 10.65 -6.16
CA SER A 38 2.63 10.79 -7.58
C SER A 38 3.74 10.27 -8.50
N ALA A 39 5.01 10.53 -8.17
CA ALA A 39 6.15 10.02 -8.92
C ALA A 39 6.21 8.49 -8.91
N CYS A 40 5.94 7.85 -7.77
CA CYS A 40 5.85 6.38 -7.68
C CYS A 40 4.81 5.81 -8.64
N VAL A 41 3.61 6.40 -8.68
CA VAL A 41 2.53 5.98 -9.60
C VAL A 41 2.90 6.28 -11.05
N TRP A 42 3.56 7.39 -11.33
CA TRP A 42 4.01 7.70 -12.69
C TRP A 42 5.06 6.71 -13.21
N MET A 43 5.98 6.26 -12.36
CA MET A 43 7.00 5.25 -12.72
C MET A 43 6.45 3.82 -12.79
N VAL A 44 5.42 3.52 -11.99
CA VAL A 44 4.77 2.21 -11.91
C VAL A 44 3.25 2.41 -11.84
N PRO A 45 2.56 2.54 -12.98
CA PRO A 45 1.13 2.87 -13.02
C PRO A 45 0.24 1.88 -12.27
N VAL A 46 0.61 0.59 -12.29
CA VAL A 46 -0.11 -0.49 -11.58
C VAL A 46 -0.04 -0.36 -10.05
N SER A 47 0.88 0.47 -9.51
CA SER A 47 0.92 0.74 -8.08
C SER A 47 -0.14 1.74 -7.61
N ALA A 48 -0.92 2.34 -8.52
CA ALA A 48 -2.00 3.25 -8.20
C ALA A 48 -3.06 2.59 -7.31
N GLY A 49 -3.78 3.43 -6.55
CA GLY A 49 -4.93 3.00 -5.75
C GLY A 49 -4.60 1.93 -4.70
N SER A 50 -5.64 1.19 -4.32
CA SER A 50 -5.58 0.20 -3.24
C SER A 50 -4.75 -1.03 -3.63
N GLY A 51 -5.00 -1.65 -4.80
CA GLY A 51 -4.45 -2.97 -5.13
C GLY A 51 -5.39 -4.13 -4.82
N ILE A 52 -6.49 -3.91 -4.06
CA ILE A 52 -7.49 -4.94 -3.76
C ILE A 52 -8.16 -5.47 -5.04
N PRO A 53 -8.64 -4.62 -5.99
CA PRO A 53 -9.22 -5.12 -7.23
C PRO A 53 -8.28 -6.03 -8.01
N GLU A 54 -7.00 -5.70 -8.04
CA GLU A 54 -5.96 -6.44 -8.74
C GLU A 54 -5.72 -7.81 -8.10
N VAL A 55 -5.65 -7.88 -6.77
CA VAL A 55 -5.57 -9.15 -6.02
C VAL A 55 -6.83 -9.98 -6.24
N LYS A 56 -8.01 -9.37 -6.19
CA LYS A 56 -9.28 -10.05 -6.47
C LYS A 56 -9.31 -10.63 -7.88
N CYS A 57 -8.91 -9.86 -8.89
CA CYS A 57 -8.80 -10.36 -10.25
C CYS A 57 -7.87 -11.57 -10.35
N PHE A 58 -6.69 -11.50 -9.73
CA PHE A 58 -5.73 -12.61 -9.70
C PHE A 58 -6.33 -13.87 -9.04
N LEU A 59 -6.99 -13.73 -7.89
CA LEU A 59 -7.64 -14.87 -7.20
C LEU A 59 -8.80 -15.46 -8.00
N ASN A 60 -9.50 -14.63 -8.79
CA ASN A 60 -10.53 -15.08 -9.74
C ASN A 60 -9.96 -15.66 -11.05
N GLY A 61 -8.63 -15.82 -11.16
CA GLY A 61 -7.97 -16.43 -12.31
C GLY A 61 -7.70 -15.48 -13.48
N ILE A 62 -7.83 -14.16 -13.26
CA ILE A 62 -7.45 -13.14 -14.25
C ILE A 62 -6.04 -12.67 -13.94
N ASP A 63 -5.09 -13.03 -14.80
CA ASP A 63 -3.70 -12.56 -14.67
C ASP A 63 -3.56 -11.12 -15.17
N LEU A 64 -3.20 -10.20 -14.28
CA LEU A 64 -2.93 -8.80 -14.61
C LEU A 64 -1.41 -8.57 -14.68
N PRO A 65 -0.91 -8.00 -15.79
CA PRO A 65 0.52 -7.83 -15.97
C PRO A 65 1.10 -6.85 -14.94
N HIS A 66 2.27 -7.19 -14.39
CA HIS A 66 3.04 -6.40 -13.42
C HIS A 66 2.42 -6.27 -12.01
N VAL A 67 1.29 -6.89 -11.71
CA VAL A 67 0.66 -6.84 -10.37
C VAL A 67 1.53 -7.53 -9.33
N GLY A 68 2.03 -8.74 -9.64
CA GLY A 68 2.87 -9.55 -8.76
C GLY A 68 4.36 -9.16 -8.72
N GLU A 69 4.77 -8.05 -9.33
CA GLU A 69 6.19 -7.68 -9.43
C GLU A 69 6.73 -6.97 -8.20
N LEU A 70 7.98 -7.27 -7.84
CA LEU A 70 8.67 -6.60 -6.73
C LEU A 70 8.78 -5.08 -6.93
N LYS A 71 8.88 -4.61 -8.18
CA LYS A 71 8.89 -3.17 -8.50
C LYS A 71 7.57 -2.50 -8.08
N THR A 72 6.44 -3.19 -8.27
CA THR A 72 5.11 -2.73 -7.85
C THR A 72 5.00 -2.66 -6.33
N LEU A 73 5.56 -3.63 -5.61
CA LEU A 73 5.63 -3.60 -4.14
C LEU A 73 6.37 -2.36 -3.66
N VAL A 74 7.58 -2.11 -4.16
CA VAL A 74 8.42 -0.97 -3.73
C VAL A 74 7.71 0.36 -4.04
N ALA A 75 7.17 0.52 -5.25
CA ALA A 75 6.45 1.73 -5.63
C ALA A 75 5.19 1.95 -4.77
N LYS A 76 4.45 0.89 -4.45
CA LYS A 76 3.24 0.97 -3.62
C LYS A 76 3.54 1.31 -2.17
N VAL A 77 4.58 0.71 -1.58
CA VAL A 77 5.02 1.00 -0.21
C VAL A 77 5.50 2.45 -0.07
N VAL A 78 6.36 2.93 -0.98
CA VAL A 78 6.83 4.32 -0.95
C VAL A 78 5.68 5.29 -1.24
N GLY A 79 4.81 4.94 -2.19
CA GLY A 79 3.65 5.74 -2.56
C GLY A 79 2.65 5.92 -1.42
N VAL A 80 2.35 4.86 -0.67
CA VAL A 80 1.43 4.94 0.48
C VAL A 80 2.03 5.70 1.66
N ILE A 81 3.33 5.56 1.92
CA ILE A 81 4.03 6.36 2.92
C ILE A 81 3.95 7.84 2.54
N GLY A 82 4.20 8.18 1.27
CA GLY A 82 4.09 9.55 0.77
C GLY A 82 2.67 10.11 0.86
N SER A 83 1.65 9.37 0.41
CA SER A 83 0.27 9.87 0.37
C SER A 83 -0.34 10.07 1.77
N VAL A 84 -0.06 9.16 2.70
CA VAL A 84 -0.47 9.29 4.11
C VAL A 84 0.33 10.42 4.79
N SER A 85 1.64 10.52 4.52
CA SER A 85 2.46 11.61 5.07
C SER A 85 2.06 12.98 4.52
N ALA A 86 1.55 13.05 3.29
CA ALA A 86 0.96 14.24 2.70
C ALA A 86 -0.40 14.61 3.32
N GLY A 87 -0.98 13.78 4.17
CA GLY A 87 -2.28 14.03 4.80
C GLY A 87 -3.45 14.00 3.82
N LEU A 88 -3.32 13.27 2.71
CA LEU A 88 -4.43 13.02 1.80
C LEU A 88 -5.50 12.15 2.51
N PRO A 89 -6.78 12.25 2.13
CA PRO A 89 -7.86 11.44 2.70
C PRO A 89 -7.80 9.99 2.18
N VAL A 90 -6.69 9.30 2.47
CA VAL A 90 -6.39 7.94 2.02
C VAL A 90 -5.87 7.10 3.18
N GLY A 91 -6.03 5.78 3.08
CA GLY A 91 -5.60 4.82 4.09
C GLY A 91 -4.52 3.87 3.57
N LYS A 92 -3.70 3.34 4.49
CA LYS A 92 -2.69 2.32 4.17
C LYS A 92 -3.24 0.91 4.02
N GLU A 93 -4.46 0.68 4.48
CA GLU A 93 -4.98 -0.67 4.69
C GLU A 93 -5.15 -1.47 3.39
N GLY A 94 -5.66 -0.82 2.34
CA GLY A 94 -5.76 -1.45 1.02
C GLY A 94 -4.40 -1.84 0.41
N PRO A 95 -3.44 -0.91 0.33
CA PRO A 95 -2.08 -1.20 -0.10
C PRO A 95 -1.37 -2.33 0.66
N MET A 96 -1.68 -2.54 1.93
CA MET A 96 -1.12 -3.65 2.72
C MET A 96 -1.59 -5.02 2.22
N VAL A 97 -2.85 -5.15 1.81
CA VAL A 97 -3.39 -6.40 1.22
C VAL A 97 -2.63 -6.77 -0.04
N HIS A 98 -2.47 -5.82 -0.96
CA HIS A 98 -1.72 -6.05 -2.19
C HIS A 98 -0.24 -6.29 -1.92
N SER A 99 0.37 -5.59 -0.96
CA SER A 99 1.76 -5.82 -0.59
C SER A 99 1.99 -7.25 -0.09
N GLY A 100 1.09 -7.77 0.76
CA GLY A 100 1.13 -9.16 1.22
C GLY A 100 0.99 -10.17 0.08
N ALA A 101 0.08 -9.91 -0.87
CA ALA A 101 -0.08 -10.72 -2.08
C ALA A 101 1.20 -10.77 -2.92
N VAL A 102 1.85 -9.63 -3.19
CA VAL A 102 3.08 -9.57 -4.00
C VAL A 102 4.25 -10.28 -3.33
N VAL A 103 4.38 -10.15 -2.00
CA VAL A 103 5.39 -10.90 -1.24
C VAL A 103 5.15 -12.40 -1.39
N ALA A 104 3.91 -12.86 -1.29
CA ALA A 104 3.57 -14.26 -1.52
C ALA A 104 3.83 -14.73 -2.95
N THR A 105 3.50 -13.93 -3.98
CA THR A 105 3.84 -14.24 -5.38
C THR A 105 5.35 -14.41 -5.59
N THR A 106 6.14 -13.52 -4.97
CA THR A 106 7.61 -13.56 -5.05
C THR A 106 8.17 -14.83 -4.39
N LEU A 107 7.62 -15.22 -3.24
CA LEU A 107 8.01 -16.46 -2.56
C LEU A 107 7.58 -17.71 -3.35
N ALA A 108 6.36 -17.72 -3.88
CA ALA A 108 5.80 -18.82 -4.66
C ALA A 108 6.65 -19.12 -5.91
N SER A 109 7.11 -18.07 -6.59
CA SER A 109 7.98 -18.18 -7.79
C SER A 109 9.29 -18.93 -7.52
N GLY A 110 9.77 -18.95 -6.27
CA GLY A 110 10.96 -19.70 -5.85
C GLY A 110 10.68 -21.13 -5.37
N GLN A 111 9.42 -21.52 -5.18
CA GLN A 111 9.02 -22.77 -4.53
C GLN A 111 8.21 -23.70 -5.43
N THR A 112 7.33 -23.17 -6.27
CA THR A 112 6.41 -23.98 -7.08
C THR A 112 6.09 -23.31 -8.42
N ARG A 113 5.70 -24.12 -9.40
CA ARG A 113 5.20 -23.68 -10.72
C ARG A 113 3.73 -24.07 -10.92
N ASN A 114 3.07 -24.58 -9.87
CA ASN A 114 1.67 -24.97 -9.90
C ASN A 114 0.80 -23.74 -9.62
N ASP A 115 0.04 -23.30 -10.61
CA ASP A 115 -0.82 -22.10 -10.51
C ASP A 115 -1.81 -22.18 -9.33
N LYS A 116 -2.27 -23.38 -8.97
CA LYS A 116 -3.15 -23.57 -7.82
C LYS A 116 -2.43 -23.23 -6.51
N GLU A 117 -1.21 -23.74 -6.32
CA GLU A 117 -0.43 -23.47 -5.12
C GLU A 117 0.00 -22.00 -5.04
N VAL A 118 0.36 -21.40 -6.19
CA VAL A 118 0.64 -19.96 -6.27
C VAL A 118 -0.57 -19.15 -5.82
N ARG A 119 -1.76 -19.49 -6.30
CA ARG A 119 -3.00 -18.82 -5.92
C ARG A 119 -3.30 -18.96 -4.42
N ASP A 120 -3.12 -20.16 -3.86
CA ASP A 120 -3.33 -20.41 -2.43
C ASP A 120 -2.33 -19.61 -1.57
N LEU A 121 -1.07 -19.52 -2.00
CA LEU A 121 -0.05 -18.68 -1.35
C LEU A 121 -0.39 -17.20 -1.43
N VAL A 122 -0.84 -16.72 -2.59
CA VAL A 122 -1.26 -15.32 -2.78
C VAL A 122 -2.47 -14.98 -1.92
N ALA A 123 -3.45 -15.89 -1.79
CA ALA A 123 -4.58 -15.73 -0.88
C ALA A 123 -4.10 -15.63 0.58
N CYS A 124 -3.17 -16.48 0.99
CA CYS A 124 -2.53 -16.40 2.32
C CYS A 124 -1.80 -15.06 2.53
N GLY A 125 -1.07 -14.59 1.52
CA GLY A 125 -0.36 -13.31 1.55
C GLY A 125 -1.33 -12.12 1.69
N ALA A 126 -2.42 -12.13 0.94
CA ALA A 126 -3.48 -11.13 1.04
C ALA A 126 -4.14 -11.13 2.42
N ALA A 127 -4.45 -12.31 2.97
CA ALA A 127 -4.96 -12.45 4.35
C ALA A 127 -3.99 -11.87 5.37
N ALA A 128 -2.70 -12.18 5.26
CA ALA A 128 -1.66 -11.63 6.15
C ALA A 128 -1.58 -10.09 6.04
N GLY A 129 -1.75 -9.54 4.84
CA GLY A 129 -1.88 -8.10 4.61
C GLY A 129 -3.07 -7.48 5.35
N VAL A 130 -4.24 -8.12 5.32
CA VAL A 130 -5.44 -7.68 6.07
C VAL A 130 -5.20 -7.78 7.59
N CYS A 131 -4.64 -8.90 8.06
CA CYS A 131 -4.33 -9.11 9.47
C CYS A 131 -3.39 -8.03 10.02
N THR A 132 -2.37 -7.64 9.24
CA THR A 132 -1.39 -6.61 9.63
C THR A 132 -1.95 -5.20 9.49
N ALA A 133 -2.84 -4.97 8.54
CA ALA A 133 -3.56 -3.70 8.36
C ALA A 133 -4.47 -3.38 9.56
N PHE A 134 -5.30 -4.34 9.97
CA PHE A 134 -6.39 -4.12 10.93
C PHE A 134 -6.19 -4.78 12.29
N SER A 135 -5.09 -5.50 12.51
CA SER A 135 -4.86 -6.33 13.71
C SER A 135 -6.00 -7.32 13.95
N ALA A 136 -6.61 -7.83 12.88
CA ALA A 136 -7.81 -8.67 12.91
C ALA A 136 -7.54 -10.02 12.21
N PRO A 137 -7.03 -11.04 12.93
CA PRO A 137 -6.64 -12.31 12.33
C PRO A 137 -7.82 -13.05 11.69
N ILE A 138 -8.98 -13.08 12.37
CA ILE A 138 -10.20 -13.71 11.83
C ILE A 138 -10.69 -12.96 10.59
N GLY A 139 -10.60 -11.62 10.59
CA GLY A 139 -10.99 -10.80 9.46
C GLY A 139 -10.16 -11.07 8.20
N GLY A 140 -8.84 -11.25 8.34
CA GLY A 140 -7.98 -11.59 7.21
C GLY A 140 -8.26 -12.97 6.63
N ILE A 141 -8.56 -13.96 7.48
CA ILE A 141 -8.96 -15.30 7.02
C ILE A 141 -10.29 -15.22 6.28
N LEU A 142 -11.30 -14.55 6.84
CA LEU A 142 -12.60 -14.39 6.18
C LEU A 142 -12.47 -13.66 4.83
N PHE A 143 -11.61 -12.64 4.74
CA PHE A 143 -11.33 -11.97 3.48
C PHE A 143 -10.73 -12.91 2.43
N ALA A 144 -9.73 -13.74 2.79
CA ALA A 144 -9.18 -14.70 1.86
C ALA A 144 -10.19 -15.79 1.45
N LEU A 145 -11.10 -16.18 2.34
CA LEU A 145 -12.17 -17.13 2.00
C LEU A 145 -13.20 -16.51 1.06
N GLU A 146 -13.62 -15.27 1.31
CA GLU A 146 -14.57 -14.55 0.45
C GLU A 146 -14.01 -14.27 -0.95
N GLU A 147 -12.74 -13.88 -1.04
CA GLU A 147 -12.10 -13.48 -2.30
C GLU A 147 -11.42 -14.63 -3.05
N GLY A 148 -11.02 -15.69 -2.34
CA GLY A 148 -10.29 -16.84 -2.88
C GLY A 148 -11.15 -18.07 -3.19
N ALA A 149 -12.35 -18.19 -2.62
CA ALA A 149 -13.19 -19.37 -2.81
C ALA A 149 -14.16 -19.20 -3.99
N SER A 150 -13.77 -19.71 -5.17
CA SER A 150 -14.76 -20.07 -6.20
C SER A 150 -15.40 -21.44 -5.90
N TYR A 151 -14.66 -22.38 -5.30
CA TYR A 151 -15.13 -23.70 -4.85
C TYR A 151 -14.25 -24.21 -3.69
N TRP A 152 -14.84 -24.98 -2.78
CA TRP A 152 -14.18 -25.64 -1.63
C TRP A 152 -13.61 -27.00 -2.00
#